data_AF-L0FVH5-F1
#
_entry.id   AF-L0FVH5-F1
#
_cell.length_a   1.000
_cell.length_b   1.000
_cell.length_c   1.000
_cell.angle_alpha   90.00
_cell.angle_beta   90.00
_cell.angle_gamma   90.00
#
_symmetry.space_group_name_H-M   'P 1'
#
loop_
_entity.id
_entity.type
_entity.pdbx_description
1 polymer ?
#
loop_
_entity_poly.entity_id
_entity_poly.type
_entity_poly.pdbx_seq_one_letter_code
_entity_poly.pdbx_strand_id
1 'polypeptide(L)'
;MIKGRHSTPAEMLMESLDELLFAVKYCVTYKKSDRKLWVEPHALGGILGFPATTLLFTIVDTIGSYCDNLEVEIDGKKRKIRPGDVKSHYYILNSEYFNLNLSYNDILQLYRYARSTLSHNSIIGKEILLHPRGAKPFIKVNSQSGKGRYTIYILSFYEACMTAVALFKEDINDIVPSSENGRGFKS
;
A
#
# COMPACT_ATOMS: atom_id res chain seq x y z
N MET A 1 16.29 -21.76 -25.39
CA MET A 1 15.46 -21.86 -24.17
C MET A 1 15.72 -20.59 -23.37
N ILE A 2 14.76 -19.66 -23.30
CA ILE A 2 14.92 -18.45 -22.50
C ILE A 2 14.77 -18.89 -21.05
N LYS A 3 15.87 -18.93 -20.29
CA LYS A 3 15.78 -19.11 -18.82
C LYS A 3 14.92 -17.96 -18.29
N GLY A 4 13.92 -18.28 -17.46
CA GLY A 4 13.20 -17.26 -16.72
C GLY A 4 14.20 -16.36 -16.00
N ARG A 5 13.98 -15.04 -16.04
CA ARG A 5 14.91 -14.04 -15.50
C ARG A 5 15.13 -14.18 -13.99
N HIS A 6 14.17 -14.80 -13.30
CA HIS A 6 14.18 -15.03 -11.86
C HIS A 6 14.20 -16.53 -11.55
N SER A 7 14.97 -16.87 -10.52
CA SER A 7 15.13 -18.23 -9.99
C SER A 7 14.35 -18.45 -8.69
N THR A 8 13.90 -17.37 -8.03
CA THR A 8 13.12 -17.47 -6.78
C THR A 8 11.96 -16.47 -6.71
N PRO A 9 10.90 -16.75 -5.91
CA PRO A 9 9.85 -15.76 -5.62
C PRO A 9 10.39 -14.49 -4.96
N ALA A 10 11.44 -14.59 -4.14
CA ALA A 10 12.08 -13.43 -3.51
C ALA A 10 12.69 -12.48 -4.56
N GLU A 11 13.34 -13.01 -5.60
CA GLU A 11 13.86 -12.20 -6.72
C GLU A 11 12.75 -11.51 -7.51
N MET A 12 11.66 -12.23 -7.80
CA MET A 12 10.49 -11.63 -8.47
C MET A 12 9.88 -10.52 -7.60
N LEU A 13 9.83 -10.71 -6.29
CA LEU A 13 9.28 -9.75 -5.34
C LEU A 13 10.19 -8.51 -5.21
N MET A 14 11.51 -8.69 -5.22
CA MET A 14 12.46 -7.58 -5.23
C MET A 14 12.28 -6.68 -6.46
N GLU A 15 12.23 -7.26 -7.66
CA GLU A 15 12.04 -6.51 -8.92
C GLU A 15 10.67 -5.84 -8.94
N SER A 16 9.58 -6.58 -8.65
CA SER A 16 8.23 -6.01 -8.69
C SER A 16 8.01 -4.89 -7.67
N LEU A 17 8.58 -4.97 -6.46
CA LEU A 17 8.51 -3.86 -5.49
C LEU A 17 9.25 -2.60 -5.98
N ASP A 18 10.39 -2.76 -6.66
CA ASP A 18 11.09 -1.62 -7.27
C ASP A 18 10.28 -1.00 -8.42
N GLU A 19 9.68 -1.83 -9.26
CA GLU A 19 8.80 -1.37 -10.34
C GLU A 19 7.57 -0.63 -9.81
N LEU A 20 6.94 -1.14 -8.75
CA LEU A 20 5.82 -0.49 -8.08
C LEU A 20 6.23 0.89 -7.54
N LEU A 21 7.36 0.99 -6.84
CA LEU A 21 7.87 2.27 -6.33
C LEU A 21 8.22 3.24 -7.47
N PHE A 22 8.81 2.74 -8.56
CA PHE A 22 9.10 3.54 -9.74
C PHE A 22 7.83 4.08 -10.40
N ALA A 23 6.81 3.24 -10.56
CA ALA A 23 5.52 3.64 -11.12
C ALA A 23 4.81 4.68 -10.23
N VAL A 24 4.86 4.50 -8.91
CA VAL A 24 4.32 5.50 -7.95
C VAL A 24 5.08 6.82 -8.07
N LYS A 25 6.42 6.80 -8.15
CA LYS A 25 7.24 8.00 -8.35
C LYS A 25 6.79 8.79 -9.56
N TYR A 26 6.57 8.10 -10.69
CA TYR A 26 6.03 8.73 -11.89
C TYR A 26 4.64 9.35 -11.60
N CYS A 27 3.76 8.62 -10.95
CA CYS A 27 2.41 9.10 -10.63
C CYS A 27 2.40 10.37 -9.75
N VAL A 28 3.28 10.47 -8.76
CA VAL A 28 3.33 11.61 -7.83
C VAL A 28 4.07 12.82 -8.38
N THR A 29 5.00 12.61 -9.32
CA THR A 29 5.75 13.69 -9.99
C THR A 29 5.02 14.24 -11.22
N TYR A 30 4.17 13.42 -11.86
CA TYR A 30 3.41 13.82 -13.04
C TYR A 30 2.45 14.97 -12.75
N LYS A 31 2.30 15.87 -13.73
CA LYS A 31 1.35 16.98 -13.69
C LYS A 31 0.33 16.83 -14.81
N LYS A 32 -0.94 16.78 -14.44
CA LYS A 32 -2.09 16.81 -15.36
C LYS A 32 -2.27 18.21 -15.95
N SER A 33 -1.32 18.65 -16.77
CA SER A 33 -1.33 19.95 -17.44
C SER A 33 -1.64 19.85 -18.93
N ASP A 34 -1.51 18.67 -19.54
CA ASP A 34 -1.88 18.45 -20.93
C ASP A 34 -3.41 18.41 -21.08
N ARG A 35 -3.98 19.49 -21.61
CA ARG A 35 -5.42 19.62 -21.86
C ARG A 35 -5.95 18.77 -23.01
N LYS A 36 -5.08 18.20 -23.85
CA LYS A 36 -5.48 17.25 -24.90
C LYS A 36 -5.70 15.86 -24.32
N LEU A 37 -4.94 15.51 -23.27
CA LEU A 37 -5.06 14.24 -22.57
C LEU A 37 -6.06 14.30 -21.41
N TRP A 38 -6.06 15.41 -20.66
CA TRP A 38 -6.94 15.62 -19.51
C TRP A 38 -8.01 16.66 -19.85
N VAL A 39 -9.28 16.28 -19.81
CA VAL A 39 -10.40 17.20 -20.03
C VAL A 39 -10.71 17.93 -18.71
N GLU A 40 -11.08 19.21 -18.79
CA GLU A 40 -11.54 19.96 -17.60
C GLU A 40 -12.72 19.25 -16.90
N PRO A 41 -12.77 19.22 -15.56
CA PRO A 41 -11.92 19.94 -14.60
C PRO A 41 -10.66 19.15 -14.16
N HIS A 42 -10.16 18.20 -14.96
CA HIS A 42 -9.05 17.33 -14.56
C HIS A 42 -7.66 17.86 -14.94
N ALA A 43 -7.57 18.87 -15.81
CA ALA A 43 -6.33 19.48 -16.30
C ALA A 43 -5.78 20.62 -15.41
N LEU A 44 -5.98 20.50 -14.10
CA LEU A 44 -5.66 21.56 -13.12
C LEU A 44 -4.24 21.45 -12.53
N GLY A 45 -3.34 20.69 -13.16
CA GLY A 45 -1.98 20.48 -12.64
C GLY A 45 -1.90 19.54 -11.42
N GLY A 46 -2.98 18.79 -11.15
CA GLY A 46 -3.00 17.71 -10.16
C GLY A 46 -2.09 16.54 -10.56
N ILE A 47 -1.86 15.61 -9.63
CA ILE A 47 -1.05 14.40 -9.85
C ILE A 47 -1.91 13.21 -10.31
N LEU A 48 -1.29 12.09 -10.67
CA LEU A 48 -1.98 10.81 -10.91
C LEU A 48 -2.32 10.13 -9.56
N GLY A 49 -3.11 10.81 -8.73
CA GLY A 49 -3.32 10.41 -7.34
C GLY A 49 -4.08 9.10 -7.17
N PHE A 50 -5.00 8.79 -8.09
CA PHE A 50 -5.74 7.54 -8.09
C PHE A 50 -4.81 6.33 -8.28
N PRO A 51 -4.08 6.19 -9.41
CA PRO A 51 -3.19 5.04 -9.58
C PRO A 51 -2.05 5.02 -8.56
N ALA A 52 -1.51 6.18 -8.14
CA ALA A 52 -0.54 6.23 -7.05
C ALA A 52 -1.08 5.55 -5.78
N THR A 53 -2.31 5.88 -5.37
CA THR A 53 -2.91 5.32 -4.16
C THR A 53 -3.15 3.81 -4.29
N THR A 54 -3.63 3.34 -5.44
CA THR A 54 -3.81 1.89 -5.70
C THR A 54 -2.49 1.13 -5.56
N LEU A 55 -1.42 1.63 -6.16
CA LEU A 55 -0.10 1.00 -6.10
C LEU A 55 0.49 1.04 -4.68
N LEU A 56 0.34 2.16 -3.96
CA LEU A 56 0.78 2.27 -2.56
C LEU A 56 0.09 1.25 -1.64
N PHE A 57 -1.23 1.08 -1.78
CA PHE A 57 -1.93 0.03 -1.03
C PHE A 57 -1.61 -1.39 -1.51
N THR A 58 -1.23 -1.55 -2.78
CA THR A 58 -0.69 -2.82 -3.29
C THR A 58 0.62 -3.16 -2.59
N ILE A 59 1.51 -2.18 -2.36
CA ILE A 59 2.76 -2.39 -1.59
C ILE A 59 2.44 -2.79 -0.14
N VAL A 60 1.51 -2.10 0.53
CA VAL A 60 1.06 -2.45 1.89
C VAL A 60 0.56 -3.90 1.94
N ASP A 61 -0.33 -4.26 1.02
CA ASP A 61 -0.87 -5.61 0.95
C ASP A 61 0.19 -6.66 0.66
N THR A 62 1.12 -6.35 -0.26
CA THR A 62 2.21 -7.23 -0.64
C THR A 62 3.09 -7.55 0.57
N ILE A 63 3.61 -6.53 1.26
CA ILE A 63 4.44 -6.74 2.46
C ILE A 63 3.66 -7.54 3.51
N GLY A 64 2.42 -7.11 3.80
CA GLY A 64 1.56 -7.80 4.77
C GLY A 64 1.28 -9.26 4.42
N SER A 65 1.21 -9.61 3.12
CA SER A 65 0.93 -10.98 2.68
C SER A 65 2.11 -11.95 2.87
N TYR A 66 3.34 -11.44 3.05
CA TYR A 66 4.52 -12.28 3.29
C TYR A 66 4.93 -12.33 4.76
N CYS A 67 4.51 -11.35 5.58
CA CYS A 67 4.78 -11.30 7.02
C CYS A 67 3.84 -12.21 7.83
N ASP A 68 3.79 -13.49 7.45
CA ASP A 68 2.99 -14.51 8.14
C ASP A 68 3.30 -14.54 9.62
N ASN A 69 2.26 -14.69 10.44
CA ASN A 69 2.39 -14.85 11.87
C ASN A 69 2.99 -13.64 12.62
N LEU A 70 3.26 -12.53 11.95
CA LEU A 70 3.68 -11.29 12.60
C LEU A 70 2.60 -10.81 13.57
N GLU A 71 2.97 -10.58 14.82
CA GLU A 71 2.09 -10.01 15.85
C GLU A 71 2.24 -8.49 15.85
N VAL A 72 1.11 -7.79 15.74
CA VAL A 72 1.03 -6.33 15.77
C VAL A 72 0.04 -5.91 16.86
N GLU A 73 0.41 -4.91 17.65
CA GLU A 73 -0.49 -4.35 18.66
C GLU A 73 -1.54 -3.45 18.01
N ILE A 74 -2.82 -3.75 18.26
CA ILE A 74 -3.97 -2.99 17.74
C ILE A 74 -5.01 -2.92 18.86
N ASP A 75 -5.35 -1.71 19.29
CA ASP A 75 -6.26 -1.44 20.41
C ASP A 75 -5.84 -2.17 21.71
N GLY A 76 -4.54 -2.18 22.02
CA GLY A 76 -3.97 -2.86 23.20
C GLY A 76 -4.01 -4.39 23.14
N LYS A 77 -4.34 -4.98 21.97
CA LYS A 77 -4.38 -6.43 21.77
C LYS A 77 -3.40 -6.82 20.69
N LYS A 78 -2.64 -7.89 20.94
CA LYS A 78 -1.82 -8.52 19.91
C LYS A 78 -2.72 -9.20 18.88
N ARG A 79 -2.60 -8.77 17.62
CA ARG A 79 -3.29 -9.37 16.48
C ARG A 79 -2.25 -9.91 15.52
N LYS A 80 -2.55 -11.06 14.94
CA LYS A 80 -1.63 -11.79 14.08
C LYS A 80 -2.02 -11.58 12.62
N ILE A 81 -1.03 -11.36 11.75
CA ILE A 81 -1.21 -11.51 10.31
C ILE A 81 -1.38 -13.01 10.01
N ARG A 82 -2.52 -13.38 9.45
CA ARG A 82 -2.88 -14.79 9.21
C ARG A 82 -2.85 -15.09 7.72
N PRO A 83 -2.18 -16.16 7.30
CA PRO A 83 -2.30 -16.67 5.94
C PRO A 83 -3.78 -16.89 5.57
N GLY A 84 -4.13 -16.54 4.33
CA GLY A 84 -5.51 -16.66 3.82
C GLY A 84 -6.49 -15.60 4.34
N ASP A 85 -6.16 -14.82 5.39
CA ASP A 85 -6.96 -13.66 5.81
C ASP A 85 -6.38 -12.39 5.21
N VAL A 86 -6.83 -12.10 3.99
CA VAL A 86 -6.44 -10.95 3.17
C VAL A 86 -6.63 -9.59 3.89
N LYS A 87 -7.56 -9.51 4.87
CA LYS A 87 -7.75 -8.28 5.67
C LYS A 87 -6.63 -8.09 6.68
N SER A 88 -6.08 -9.18 7.20
CA SER A 88 -5.03 -9.17 8.22
C SER A 88 -3.71 -8.61 7.69
N HIS A 89 -3.46 -8.67 6.37
CA HIS A 89 -2.28 -8.06 5.76
C HIS A 89 -2.14 -6.58 6.11
N TYR A 90 -3.26 -5.87 6.26
CA TYR A 90 -3.28 -4.45 6.59
C TYR A 90 -2.89 -4.15 8.05
N TYR A 91 -2.76 -5.16 8.92
CA TYR A 91 -2.19 -4.95 10.26
C TYR A 91 -0.73 -4.48 10.19
N ILE A 92 -0.05 -4.72 9.06
CA ILE A 92 1.31 -4.21 8.81
C ILE A 92 1.37 -2.67 8.95
N LEU A 93 0.28 -1.94 8.73
CA LEU A 93 0.22 -0.48 8.90
C LEU A 93 0.56 -0.02 10.33
N ASN A 94 0.41 -0.88 11.34
CA ASN A 94 0.77 -0.60 12.72
C ASN A 94 2.10 -1.22 13.15
N SER A 95 2.72 -2.04 12.31
CA SER A 95 4.03 -2.65 12.59
C SER A 95 5.18 -1.66 12.38
N GLU A 96 6.40 -2.10 12.64
CA GLU A 96 7.63 -1.32 12.44
C GLU A 96 7.80 -0.75 11.02
N TYR A 97 7.18 -1.40 10.03
CA TYR A 97 7.19 -0.94 8.64
C TYR A 97 6.52 0.43 8.44
N PHE A 98 5.50 0.76 9.23
CA PHE A 98 4.64 1.94 8.98
C PHE A 98 4.26 2.76 10.21
N ASN A 99 4.20 2.16 11.41
CA ASN A 99 4.00 2.81 12.71
C ASN A 99 2.82 3.81 12.79
N LEU A 100 1.67 3.51 12.17
CA LEU A 100 0.52 4.43 12.17
C LEU A 100 -0.36 4.37 13.43
N ASN A 101 -0.23 3.33 14.25
CA ASN A 101 -1.03 3.10 15.47
C ASN A 101 -2.56 3.30 15.26
N LEU A 102 -3.09 2.76 14.16
CA LEU A 102 -4.50 2.81 13.79
C LEU A 102 -5.34 1.85 14.65
N SER A 103 -6.60 2.21 14.88
CA SER A 103 -7.55 1.26 15.50
C SER A 103 -7.87 0.10 14.56
N TYR A 104 -8.35 -1.02 15.11
CA TYR A 104 -8.80 -2.15 14.29
C TYR A 104 -9.88 -1.75 13.28
N ASN A 105 -10.79 -0.87 13.70
CA ASN A 105 -11.88 -0.38 12.87
C ASN A 105 -11.39 0.51 11.72
N ASP A 106 -10.36 1.33 11.95
CA ASP A 106 -9.78 2.17 10.92
C ASP A 106 -9.02 1.33 9.89
N ILE A 107 -8.27 0.31 10.34
CA ILE A 107 -7.61 -0.65 9.44
C ILE A 107 -8.63 -1.37 8.55
N LEU A 108 -9.73 -1.86 9.14
CA LEU A 108 -10.77 -2.55 8.38
C LEU A 108 -11.44 -1.64 7.34
N GLN A 109 -11.63 -0.36 7.67
CA GLN A 109 -12.20 0.61 6.76
C GLN A 109 -11.22 0.99 5.65
N LEU A 110 -9.93 1.17 5.95
CA LEU A 110 -8.90 1.37 4.93
C LEU A 110 -8.84 0.19 3.96
N TYR A 111 -8.88 -1.05 4.46
CA TYR A 111 -8.99 -2.24 3.61
C TYR A 111 -10.21 -2.17 2.67
N ARG A 112 -11.40 -1.85 3.19
CA ARG A 112 -12.64 -1.78 2.40
C ARG A 112 -12.61 -0.65 1.36
N TYR A 113 -12.26 0.56 1.79
CA TYR A 113 -12.36 1.77 0.98
C TYR A 113 -11.16 2.03 0.09
N ALA A 114 -9.98 1.52 0.45
CA ALA A 114 -8.77 1.71 -0.33
C ALA A 114 -8.44 0.49 -1.17
N ARG A 115 -8.43 -0.74 -0.63
CA ARG A 115 -8.17 -1.91 -1.48
C ARG A 115 -9.36 -2.19 -2.38
N SER A 116 -10.46 -2.65 -1.79
CA SER A 116 -11.56 -3.26 -2.55
C SER A 116 -12.21 -2.24 -3.49
N THR A 117 -12.39 -1.01 -3.03
CA THR A 117 -13.08 0.02 -3.80
C THR A 117 -12.19 0.60 -4.91
N LEU A 118 -10.88 0.83 -4.65
CA LEU A 118 -9.97 1.34 -5.69
C LEU A 118 -9.67 0.28 -6.76
N SER A 119 -9.44 -0.97 -6.36
CA SER A 119 -9.02 -2.03 -7.30
C SER A 119 -10.19 -2.59 -8.12
N HIS A 120 -11.39 -2.76 -7.53
CA HIS A 120 -12.51 -3.40 -8.24
C HIS A 120 -13.43 -2.39 -8.94
N ASN A 121 -13.64 -1.22 -8.35
CA ASN A 121 -14.66 -0.29 -8.84
C ASN A 121 -14.07 0.99 -9.44
N SER A 122 -12.75 1.14 -9.44
CA SER A 122 -12.07 2.35 -9.90
C SER A 122 -12.58 3.64 -9.21
N ILE A 123 -13.01 3.54 -7.95
CA ILE A 123 -13.53 4.67 -7.17
C ILE A 123 -12.81 4.79 -5.83
N ILE A 124 -12.61 6.04 -5.40
CA ILE A 124 -12.13 6.33 -4.05
C ILE A 124 -13.32 6.20 -3.10
N GLY A 125 -13.21 5.35 -2.09
CA GLY A 125 -14.29 5.17 -1.11
C GLY A 125 -14.72 6.50 -0.49
N LYS A 126 -16.01 6.63 -0.20
CA LYS A 126 -16.66 7.90 0.21
C LYS A 126 -16.00 8.60 1.39
N GLU A 127 -15.19 7.90 2.17
CA GLU A 127 -14.54 8.39 3.39
C GLU A 127 -13.10 8.87 3.17
N ILE A 128 -12.52 8.59 2.00
CA ILE A 128 -11.13 8.89 1.68
C ILE A 128 -11.03 10.24 0.96
N LEU A 129 -10.10 11.07 1.42
CA LEU A 129 -9.63 12.27 0.75
C LEU A 129 -8.16 12.06 0.36
N LEU A 130 -7.85 12.23 -0.92
CA LEU A 130 -6.48 12.18 -1.42
C LEU A 130 -5.88 13.59 -1.43
N HIS A 131 -4.70 13.72 -0.85
CA HIS A 131 -3.96 14.97 -0.81
C HIS A 131 -2.58 14.78 -1.49
N PRO A 132 -2.21 15.60 -2.48
CA PRO A 132 -1.00 15.38 -3.28
C PRO A 132 0.29 15.77 -2.55
N ARG A 133 0.21 16.60 -1.50
CA ARG A 133 1.37 17.05 -0.72
C ARG A 133 1.70 16.05 0.39
N GLY A 134 2.90 16.15 0.95
CA GLY A 134 3.31 15.41 2.14
C GLY A 134 2.76 16.00 3.44
N ALA A 135 2.53 15.13 4.43
CA ALA A 135 2.28 15.45 5.83
C ALA A 135 2.48 14.19 6.69
N LYS A 136 2.61 14.37 8.01
CA LYS A 136 2.65 13.28 8.98
C LYS A 136 1.43 13.36 9.93
N PRO A 137 0.77 12.23 10.25
CA PRO A 137 0.96 10.91 9.65
C PRO A 137 0.54 10.90 8.17
N PHE A 138 1.10 9.97 7.38
CA PHE A 138 0.79 9.89 5.94
C PHE A 138 -0.64 9.39 5.65
N ILE A 139 -1.26 8.70 6.61
CA ILE A 139 -2.70 8.50 6.69
C ILE A 139 -3.17 9.17 7.98
N LYS A 140 -3.97 10.23 7.85
CA LYS A 140 -4.58 10.93 8.98
C LYS A 140 -6.02 10.47 9.16
N VAL A 141 -6.33 9.97 10.34
CA VAL A 141 -7.71 9.72 10.78
C VAL A 141 -8.26 11.02 11.38
N ASN A 142 -9.35 11.53 10.81
CA ASN A 142 -10.06 12.70 11.31
C ASN A 142 -11.30 12.27 12.10
N SER A 143 -11.73 13.10 13.06
CA SER A 143 -12.91 12.84 13.91
C SER A 143 -14.25 12.94 13.17
N GLN A 144 -14.24 13.39 11.91
CA GLN A 144 -15.43 13.55 11.09
C GLN A 144 -15.89 12.18 10.53
N SER A 145 -17.19 11.93 10.55
CA SER A 145 -17.80 10.82 9.81
C SER A 145 -18.02 11.22 8.34
N GLY A 146 -17.87 10.26 7.42
CA GLY A 146 -18.06 10.50 5.99
C GLY A 146 -16.79 11.00 5.26
N LYS A 147 -16.97 11.80 4.20
CA LYS A 147 -15.87 12.21 3.32
C LYS A 147 -14.82 13.01 4.06
N GLY A 148 -13.58 12.53 4.02
CA GLY A 148 -12.47 13.14 4.73
C GLY A 148 -12.18 12.51 6.09
N ARG A 149 -12.89 11.46 6.51
CA ARG A 149 -12.49 10.65 7.68
C ARG A 149 -11.04 10.17 7.56
N TYR A 150 -10.63 9.73 6.37
CA TYR A 150 -9.23 9.38 6.10
C TYR A 150 -8.64 10.36 5.10
N THR A 151 -7.63 11.12 5.51
CA THR A 151 -6.82 11.92 4.58
C THR A 151 -5.52 11.18 4.28
N ILE A 152 -5.30 10.86 3.01
CA ILE A 152 -4.10 10.17 2.53
C ILE A 152 -3.19 11.20 1.86
N TYR A 153 -2.05 11.45 2.48
CA TYR A 153 -1.01 12.33 1.95
C TYR A 153 -0.09 11.53 1.05
N ILE A 154 -0.38 11.53 -0.25
CA ILE A 154 0.19 10.58 -1.22
C ILE A 154 1.71 10.65 -1.25
N LEU A 155 2.30 11.85 -1.20
CA LEU A 155 3.76 11.99 -1.21
C LEU A 155 4.42 11.35 0.03
N SER A 156 3.86 11.60 1.23
CA SER A 156 4.39 10.99 2.45
C SER A 156 4.06 9.51 2.57
N PHE A 157 2.99 9.04 1.93
CA PHE A 157 2.71 7.61 1.85
C PHE A 157 3.70 6.90 0.92
N TYR A 158 4.09 7.54 -0.19
CA TYR A 158 5.18 7.07 -1.03
C TYR A 158 6.51 6.97 -0.28
N GLU A 159 6.89 8.01 0.49
CA GLU A 159 8.09 7.98 1.33
C GLU A 159 8.04 6.85 2.39
N ALA A 160 6.86 6.63 3.00
CA ALA A 160 6.67 5.54 3.94
C ALA A 160 6.79 4.17 3.26
N CYS A 161 6.22 3.99 2.07
CA CYS A 161 6.37 2.76 1.29
C CYS A 161 7.82 2.52 0.86
N MET A 162 8.57 3.55 0.48
CA MET A 162 10.01 3.40 0.20
C MET A 162 10.76 2.86 1.41
N THR A 163 10.47 3.40 2.59
CA THR A 163 11.11 2.97 3.84
C THR A 163 10.71 1.53 4.19
N ALA A 164 9.41 1.22 4.12
CA ALA A 164 8.90 -0.12 4.39
C ALA A 164 9.47 -1.18 3.43
N VAL A 165 9.58 -0.85 2.14
CA VAL A 165 10.17 -1.75 1.14
C VAL A 165 11.66 -1.96 1.39
N ALA A 166 12.40 -0.91 1.76
CA ALA A 166 13.81 -1.05 2.11
C ALA A 166 14.01 -2.01 3.29
N LEU A 167 13.26 -1.82 4.37
CA LEU A 167 13.26 -2.72 5.53
C LEU A 167 12.87 -4.15 5.13
N PHE A 168 11.79 -4.31 4.36
CA PHE A 168 11.32 -5.63 3.95
C PHE A 168 12.35 -6.39 3.10
N LYS A 169 13.13 -5.65 2.28
CA LYS A 169 14.19 -6.21 1.44
C LYS A 169 15.40 -6.71 2.21
N GLU A 170 15.65 -6.21 3.43
CA GLU A 170 16.74 -6.71 4.27
C GLU A 170 16.51 -8.18 4.66
N ASP A 171 15.26 -8.54 4.94
CA ASP A 171 14.88 -9.88 5.41
C ASP A 171 14.13 -10.72 4.36
N ILE A 172 14.02 -10.25 3.11
CA ILE A 172 13.16 -10.86 2.08
C ILE A 172 13.51 -12.31 1.76
N ASN A 173 14.80 -12.66 1.85
CA ASN A 173 15.29 -14.01 1.59
C ASN A 173 14.91 -15.00 2.70
N ASP A 174 14.56 -14.50 3.89
CA ASP A 174 14.10 -15.30 5.01
C ASP A 174 12.56 -15.31 5.11
N ILE A 175 11.93 -14.13 4.97
CA ILE A 175 10.48 -13.96 5.08
C ILE A 175 9.75 -14.66 3.92
N VAL A 176 10.18 -14.47 2.68
CA VAL A 176 9.42 -14.99 1.52
C VAL A 176 9.39 -16.51 1.48
N PRO A 177 10.52 -17.25 1.58
CA PRO A 177 10.46 -18.72 1.53
C PRO A 177 9.73 -19.34 2.73
N SER A 178 9.66 -18.63 3.86
CA SER A 178 9.00 -19.08 5.09
C SER A 178 7.52 -18.69 5.18
N SER A 179 7.00 -17.89 4.25
CA SER A 179 5.57 -17.57 4.18
C SER A 179 4.78 -18.60 3.37
N GLU A 180 3.47 -18.69 3.62
CA GLU A 180 2.54 -19.53 2.87
C GLU A 180 2.49 -19.12 1.40
N ASN A 181 2.45 -17.82 1.12
CA ASN A 181 2.46 -17.29 -0.25
C ASN A 181 3.75 -17.62 -1.00
N GLY A 182 4.91 -17.55 -0.34
CA GLY A 182 6.18 -17.92 -0.99
C GLY A 182 6.37 -19.42 -1.14
N ARG A 183 5.83 -20.24 -0.22
CA ARG A 183 5.78 -21.70 -0.37
C ARG A 183 4.86 -22.14 -1.50
N GLY A 184 3.70 -21.50 -1.66
CA GLY A 184 2.72 -21.82 -2.69
C GLY A 184 3.22 -21.60 -4.12
N PHE A 185 4.29 -20.84 -4.31
CA PHE A 185 4.92 -20.66 -5.63
C PHE A 185 5.82 -21.84 -6.05
N LYS A 186 6.19 -22.73 -5.10
CA LYS A 186 7.02 -23.91 -5.38
C LYS A 186 6.21 -25.14 -5.81
N SER A 187 4.88 -25.06 -5.87
CA SER A 187 3.97 -26.16 -6.22
C SER A 187 3.45 -26.07 -7.64
#